data_AF-A0A645D4P1-F1
#
_entry.id   AF-A0A645D4P1-F1
#
_cell.length_a   1.000
_cell.length_b   1.000
_cell.length_c   1.000
_cell.angle_alpha   90.00
_cell.angle_beta   90.00
_cell.angle_gamma   90.00
#
_symmetry.space_group_name_H-M   'P 1'
#
loop_
_entity.id
_entity.type
_entity.pdbx_description
1 polymer ?
#
loop_
_entity_poly.entity_id
_entity_poly.type
_entity_poly.pdbx_seq_one_letter_code
_entity_poly.pdbx_strand_id
1 'polypeptide(L)'
;MELILQKLTEIGVDEIVLVQTKRSVTKVDDKKEDKKIERWERIIYEAAKQSKRGKIPKLTGVLTFKEALEDMKNNDLNLCPYENERTISIKEGLKDSSANTIGIFVGPEGGFEEEEIEKIQNIDGKVVSLGPRILRTETASVVASSIVLYELSDLGGNI
;
A
#
# COMPACT_ATOMS: atom_id res chain seq x y z
N MET A 1 -6.97 -6.59 -7.27
CA MET A 1 -7.17 -6.69 -5.80
C MET A 1 -6.74 -8.04 -5.22
N GLU A 2 -7.36 -9.18 -5.58
CA GLU A 2 -7.04 -10.48 -4.94
C GLU A 2 -5.55 -10.86 -4.96
N LEU A 3 -4.88 -10.66 -6.10
CA LEU A 3 -3.43 -10.86 -6.22
C LEU A 3 -2.63 -9.95 -5.27
N ILE A 4 -3.07 -8.70 -5.10
CA ILE A 4 -2.42 -7.73 -4.21
C ILE A 4 -2.53 -8.23 -2.77
N LEU A 5 -3.74 -8.57 -2.32
CA LEU A 5 -3.98 -9.07 -0.98
C LEU A 5 -3.15 -10.32 -0.68
N GLN A 6 -3.15 -11.27 -1.62
CA GLN A 6 -2.35 -12.48 -1.50
C GLN A 6 -0.85 -12.15 -1.40
N LYS A 7 -0.30 -11.35 -2.31
CA LYS A 7 1.16 -11.11 -2.36
C LYS A 7 1.67 -10.20 -1.25
N LEU A 8 0.92 -9.17 -0.87
CA LEU A 8 1.26 -8.35 0.30
C LEU A 8 1.24 -9.19 1.58
N THR A 9 0.29 -10.12 1.68
CA THR A 9 0.29 -11.08 2.78
C THR A 9 1.52 -11.98 2.74
N GLU A 10 1.89 -12.53 1.58
CA GLU A 10 3.04 -13.44 1.47
C GLU A 10 4.36 -12.77 1.85
N ILE A 11 4.56 -11.50 1.50
CA ILE A 11 5.83 -10.80 1.71
C ILE A 11 6.01 -10.19 3.11
N GLY A 12 4.96 -10.14 3.93
CA GLY A 12 5.07 -9.71 5.33
C GLY A 12 4.37 -8.40 5.70
N VAL A 13 3.54 -7.80 4.84
CA VAL A 13 2.77 -6.59 5.19
C VAL A 13 1.84 -6.85 6.38
N ASP A 14 1.76 -5.93 7.35
CA ASP A 14 0.97 -6.09 8.58
C ASP A 14 -0.50 -5.67 8.47
N GLU A 15 -0.79 -4.63 7.68
CA GLU A 15 -2.15 -4.11 7.47
C GLU A 15 -2.36 -3.69 6.02
N ILE A 16 -3.54 -3.98 5.50
CA ILE A 16 -3.98 -3.57 4.17
C ILE A 16 -5.26 -2.76 4.34
N VAL A 17 -5.21 -1.49 3.94
CA VAL A 17 -6.35 -0.56 4.01
C VAL A 17 -6.91 -0.36 2.61
N LEU A 18 -8.21 -0.60 2.45
CA LEU A 18 -8.88 -0.34 1.19
C LEU A 18 -9.28 1.13 1.11
N VAL A 19 -8.99 1.78 -0.01
CA VAL A 19 -9.28 3.21 -0.16
C VAL A 19 -10.00 3.49 -1.47
N GLN A 20 -11.08 4.27 -1.37
CA GLN A 20 -11.79 4.78 -2.54
C GLN A 20 -11.19 6.12 -2.96
N THR A 21 -10.68 6.15 -4.18
CA THR A 21 -10.08 7.32 -4.83
C THR A 21 -10.94 7.78 -6.00
N LYS A 22 -10.66 8.96 -6.55
CA LYS A 22 -11.49 9.53 -7.63
C LYS A 22 -11.54 8.63 -8.88
N ARG A 23 -10.44 7.94 -9.20
CA ARG A 23 -10.31 7.09 -10.38
C ARG A 23 -10.46 5.59 -10.09
N SER A 24 -10.97 5.23 -8.92
CA SER A 24 -11.31 3.84 -8.60
C SER A 24 -12.48 3.36 -9.49
N VAL A 25 -12.25 2.34 -10.32
CA VAL A 25 -13.25 1.80 -11.27
C VAL A 25 -14.44 1.16 -10.55
N THR A 26 -14.22 0.60 -9.37
CA THR A 26 -15.27 -0.06 -8.59
C THR A 26 -15.76 0.90 -7.50
N LYS A 27 -16.96 1.45 -7.65
CA LYS A 27 -17.67 2.02 -6.51
C LYS A 27 -18.11 0.88 -5.62
N VAL A 28 -17.75 0.98 -4.37
CA VAL A 28 -18.11 0.02 -3.35
C VAL A 28 -19.52 0.39 -2.88
N ASP A 29 -20.43 -0.58 -2.94
CA ASP A 29 -21.89 -0.37 -2.81
C ASP A 29 -22.43 -1.44 -1.84
N ASP A 30 -23.16 -0.99 -0.81
CA ASP A 30 -23.20 -1.56 0.55
C ASP A 30 -23.72 -3.01 0.69
N LYS A 31 -24.35 -3.62 -0.33
CA LYS A 31 -24.95 -4.97 -0.22
C LYS A 31 -24.15 -6.10 -0.88
N LYS A 32 -23.23 -5.76 -1.80
CA LYS A 32 -22.34 -6.75 -2.45
C LYS A 32 -20.96 -6.83 -1.77
N GLU A 33 -20.76 -6.01 -0.75
CA GLU A 33 -19.47 -5.75 -0.13
C GLU A 33 -19.09 -6.80 0.91
N ASP A 34 -20.01 -7.18 1.80
CA ASP A 34 -19.74 -8.19 2.84
C ASP A 34 -19.18 -9.49 2.24
N LYS A 35 -19.81 -10.01 1.19
CA LYS A 35 -19.33 -11.22 0.49
C LYS A 35 -17.96 -11.04 -0.18
N LYS A 36 -17.63 -9.82 -0.59
CA LYS A 36 -16.35 -9.52 -1.24
C LYS A 36 -15.24 -9.40 -0.19
N ILE A 37 -15.52 -8.72 0.92
CA ILE A 37 -14.63 -8.62 2.08
C ILE A 37 -14.39 -10.01 2.66
N GLU A 38 -15.43 -10.82 2.91
CA GLU A 38 -15.29 -12.20 3.38
C GLU A 38 -14.38 -13.04 2.47
N ARG A 39 -14.52 -12.88 1.15
CA ARG A 39 -13.66 -13.56 0.17
C ARG A 39 -12.21 -13.09 0.26
N TRP A 40 -12.00 -11.79 0.44
CA TRP A 40 -10.68 -11.18 0.58
C TRP A 40 -9.98 -11.57 1.88
N GLU A 41 -10.71 -11.57 2.99
CA GLU A 41 -10.23 -12.09 4.27
C GLU A 41 -9.82 -13.56 4.16
N ARG A 42 -10.61 -14.39 3.45
CA ARG A 42 -10.23 -15.78 3.19
C ARG A 42 -8.94 -15.91 2.39
N ILE A 43 -8.73 -15.05 1.39
CA ILE A 43 -7.48 -15.03 0.60
C ILE A 43 -6.29 -14.66 1.48
N ILE A 44 -6.43 -13.64 2.33
CA ILE A 44 -5.40 -13.22 3.29
C ILE A 44 -5.11 -14.35 4.28
N TYR A 45 -6.15 -14.99 4.82
CA TYR A 45 -6.01 -16.12 5.74
C TYR A 45 -5.23 -17.29 5.13
N GLU A 46 -5.61 -17.74 3.92
CA GLU A 46 -4.93 -18.85 3.25
C GLU A 46 -3.50 -18.49 2.84
N ALA A 47 -3.26 -17.25 2.40
CA ALA A 47 -1.92 -16.77 2.10
C ALA A 47 -1.03 -16.74 3.35
N ALA A 48 -1.53 -16.21 4.47
CA ALA A 48 -0.81 -16.19 5.74
C ALA A 48 -0.47 -17.61 6.22
N LYS A 49 -1.41 -18.56 6.07
CA LYS A 49 -1.21 -19.97 6.40
C LYS A 49 -0.12 -20.63 5.54
N GLN A 50 -0.17 -20.43 4.22
CA GLN A 50 0.83 -21.00 3.29
C GLN A 50 2.23 -20.39 3.51
N SER A 51 2.29 -19.10 3.82
CA SER A 51 3.53 -18.39 4.15
C SER A 51 4.00 -18.60 5.59
N LYS A 52 3.32 -19.44 6.39
CA LYS A 52 3.64 -19.72 7.80
C LYS A 52 3.78 -18.46 8.67
N ARG A 53 2.95 -17.44 8.41
CA ARG A 53 2.98 -16.21 9.19
C ARG A 53 2.45 -16.44 10.60
N GLY A 54 3.16 -15.92 11.60
CA GLY A 54 2.69 -15.89 12.99
C GLY A 54 1.56 -14.88 13.24
N LYS A 55 1.36 -13.92 12.32
CA LYS A 55 0.31 -12.91 12.36
C LYS A 55 -0.34 -12.79 10.98
N ILE A 56 -1.67 -12.78 10.96
CA ILE A 56 -2.46 -12.55 9.74
C ILE A 56 -2.61 -11.03 9.56
N PRO A 57 -2.38 -10.48 8.35
CA PRO A 57 -2.59 -9.07 8.10
C PRO A 57 -4.01 -8.63 8.39
N LYS A 58 -4.16 -7.44 8.97
CA LYS A 58 -5.48 -6.82 9.14
C LYS A 58 -5.95 -6.27 7.80
N LEU A 59 -7.20 -6.54 7.42
CA LEU A 59 -7.87 -5.89 6.30
C LEU A 59 -8.83 -4.84 6.85
N THR A 60 -8.56 -3.57 6.57
CA THR A 60 -9.41 -2.44 7.01
C THR A 60 -10.24 -1.92 5.84
N GLY A 61 -11.51 -1.58 6.15
CA GLY A 61 -12.57 -1.28 5.18
C GLY A 61 -12.33 -0.08 4.28
N VAL A 62 -13.26 0.14 3.35
CA VAL A 62 -13.15 1.10 2.23
C VAL A 62 -13.25 2.54 2.75
N LEU A 63 -12.11 3.06 3.19
CA LEU A 63 -12.00 4.45 3.60
C LEU A 63 -12.21 5.36 2.39
N THR A 64 -12.84 6.51 2.63
CA THR A 64 -12.71 7.63 1.69
C THR A 64 -11.24 8.09 1.67
N PHE A 65 -10.82 8.69 0.56
CA PHE A 65 -9.48 9.27 0.46
C PHE A 65 -9.15 10.21 1.63
N LYS A 66 -10.12 10.98 2.12
CA LYS A 66 -9.95 11.86 3.28
C LYS A 66 -9.68 11.08 4.57
N GLU A 67 -10.44 10.03 4.85
CA GLU A 67 -10.24 9.20 6.03
C GLU A 67 -8.89 8.48 5.99
N ALA A 68 -8.47 8.03 4.80
CA ALA A 68 -7.15 7.43 4.62
C ALA A 68 -6.01 8.40 4.93
N LEU A 69 -6.14 9.69 4.56
CA LEU A 69 -5.14 10.69 4.94
C LEU A 69 -5.07 10.93 6.45
N GLU A 70 -6.21 10.90 7.15
CA GLU A 70 -6.22 11.03 8.62
C GLU A 70 -5.60 9.81 9.30
N ASP A 71 -5.85 8.61 8.78
CA ASP A 71 -5.23 7.37 9.26
C ASP A 71 -3.70 7.41 9.09
N MET A 72 -3.23 7.84 7.91
CA MET A 72 -1.81 7.92 7.57
C MET A 72 -1.00 8.89 8.42
N LYS A 73 -1.61 9.92 9.02
CA LYS A 73 -0.91 10.85 9.94
C LYS A 73 -0.36 10.15 11.20
N ASN A 74 -0.82 8.94 11.50
CA ASN A 74 -0.32 8.16 12.62
C ASN A 74 0.96 7.36 12.30
N ASN A 75 1.43 7.38 11.06
CA ASN A 75 2.65 6.71 10.64
C ASN A 75 3.89 7.61 10.83
N ASP A 76 5.03 7.00 11.16
CA ASP A 76 6.33 7.67 11.21
C ASP A 76 6.78 8.10 9.80
N LEU A 77 6.41 7.35 8.77
CA LEU A 77 6.74 7.63 7.38
C LEU A 77 5.58 7.25 6.44
N ASN A 78 5.28 8.13 5.50
CA ASN A 78 4.32 7.88 4.43
C ASN A 78 5.00 7.98 3.06
N LEU A 79 4.82 6.96 2.23
CA LEU A 79 5.33 6.90 0.86
C LEU A 79 4.17 6.80 -0.14
N CYS A 80 4.28 7.48 -1.27
CA CYS A 80 3.33 7.39 -2.36
C CYS A 80 4.07 7.14 -3.68
N PRO A 81 4.17 5.88 -4.14
CA PRO A 81 4.63 5.57 -5.48
C PRO A 81 3.76 6.26 -6.53
N TYR A 82 4.36 7.14 -7.35
CA TYR A 82 3.64 7.90 -8.36
C TYR A 82 4.32 7.84 -9.73
N GLU A 83 3.54 7.55 -10.77
CA GLU A 83 4.04 7.31 -12.12
C GLU A 83 4.61 8.55 -12.79
N ASN A 84 4.28 9.77 -12.33
CA ASN A 84 4.84 11.01 -12.85
C ASN A 84 5.98 11.58 -11.99
N GLU A 85 6.32 10.94 -10.86
CA GLU A 85 7.51 11.31 -10.09
C GLU A 85 8.79 10.89 -10.82
N ARG A 86 9.75 11.81 -10.92
CA ARG A 86 10.99 11.67 -11.69
C ARG A 86 12.24 12.15 -10.96
N THR A 87 12.07 12.82 -9.83
CA THR A 87 13.13 13.48 -9.07
C THR A 87 13.52 12.66 -7.84
N ILE A 88 12.54 12.20 -7.07
CA ILE A 88 12.79 11.46 -5.83
C ILE A 88 12.57 9.97 -6.07
N SER A 89 13.62 9.18 -5.94
CA SER A 89 13.50 7.72 -5.98
C SER A 89 13.00 7.16 -4.64
N ILE A 90 12.40 5.96 -4.63
CA ILE A 90 12.03 5.30 -3.36
C ILE A 90 13.24 5.09 -2.44
N LYS A 91 14.42 4.83 -3.00
CA LYS A 91 15.68 4.74 -2.24
C LYS A 91 15.98 6.04 -1.50
N GLU A 92 15.77 7.18 -2.15
CA GLU A 92 15.96 8.49 -1.54
C GLU A 92 14.87 8.81 -0.52
N GLY A 93 13.62 8.44 -0.80
CA GLY A 93 12.51 8.59 0.15
C GLY A 93 12.71 7.80 1.45
N LEU A 94 13.39 6.66 1.37
CA LEU A 94 13.73 5.78 2.49
C LEU A 94 15.06 6.12 3.17
N LYS A 95 15.88 6.98 2.55
CA LYS A 95 17.24 7.25 3.03
C LYS A 95 17.23 7.74 4.47
N ASP A 96 18.11 7.15 5.28
CA ASP A 96 18.33 7.48 6.69
C ASP A 96 17.07 7.33 7.58
N SER A 97 16.04 6.62 7.10
CA SER A 97 14.81 6.36 7.86
C SER A 97 15.06 5.34 8.97
N SER A 98 14.47 5.60 10.14
CA SER A 98 14.34 4.64 11.26
C SER A 98 12.87 4.47 11.67
N ALA A 99 11.95 4.73 10.73
CA ALA A 99 10.51 4.63 10.92
C ALA A 99 10.10 3.20 11.31
N ASN A 100 9.23 3.08 12.31
CA ASN A 100 8.67 1.80 12.74
C ASN A 100 7.31 1.55 12.09
N THR A 101 6.55 2.60 11.82
CA THR A 101 5.25 2.54 11.14
C THR A 101 5.33 3.26 9.80
N ILE A 102 5.05 2.51 8.72
CA ILE A 102 5.25 3.00 7.36
C ILE A 102 3.97 2.78 6.55
N GLY A 103 3.36 3.87 6.10
CA GLY A 103 2.25 3.85 5.15
C GLY A 103 2.75 3.88 3.71
N ILE A 104 2.20 3.02 2.85
CA ILE A 104 2.47 3.04 1.41
C ILE A 104 1.15 3.22 0.66
N PHE A 105 1.00 4.37 0.01
CA PHE A 105 -0.22 4.74 -0.67
C PHE A 105 -0.10 4.48 -2.17
N VAL A 106 -0.84 3.48 -2.67
CA VAL A 106 -0.76 3.04 -4.07
C VAL A 106 -2.07 3.30 -4.79
N GLY A 107 -1.99 4.01 -5.91
CA GLY A 107 -3.15 4.43 -6.68
C GLY A 107 -3.88 3.30 -7.40
N PRO A 108 -5.15 3.51 -7.78
CA PRO A 108 -5.92 2.57 -8.58
C PRO A 108 -5.32 2.45 -9.99
N GLU A 109 -5.93 1.63 -10.84
CA GLU A 109 -5.50 1.44 -12.24
C GLU A 109 -5.52 2.74 -13.07
N GLY A 110 -6.34 3.72 -12.67
CA GLY A 110 -6.41 5.05 -13.28
C GLY A 110 -5.38 6.07 -12.76
N GLY A 111 -4.53 5.67 -11.81
CA GLY A 111 -3.59 6.56 -11.13
C GLY A 111 -4.27 7.55 -10.18
N PHE A 112 -3.46 8.42 -9.57
CA PHE A 112 -3.93 9.55 -8.77
C PHE A 112 -4.18 10.78 -9.62
N GLU A 113 -5.14 11.60 -9.20
CA GLU A 113 -5.19 13.00 -9.64
C GLU A 113 -4.05 13.81 -9.02
N GLU A 114 -3.64 14.89 -9.68
CA GLU A 114 -2.64 15.82 -9.14
C GLU A 114 -3.08 16.39 -7.78
N GLU A 115 -4.36 16.74 -7.62
CA GLU A 115 -4.93 17.19 -6.33
C GLU A 115 -4.85 16.14 -5.21
N GLU A 116 -4.85 14.83 -5.54
CA GLU A 116 -4.68 13.76 -4.55
C GLU A 116 -3.21 13.68 -4.13
N ILE A 117 -2.28 13.82 -5.07
CA ILE A 117 -0.84 13.88 -4.79
C ILE A 117 -0.50 15.07 -3.88
N GLU A 118 -1.04 16.27 -4.17
CA GLU A 118 -0.84 17.45 -3.33
C GLU A 118 -1.34 17.23 -1.89
N LYS A 119 -2.50 16.57 -1.72
CA LYS A 119 -3.05 16.27 -0.40
C LYS A 119 -2.20 15.26 0.39
N ILE A 120 -1.58 14.30 -0.30
CA ILE A 120 -0.63 13.36 0.32
C ILE A 120 0.63 14.12 0.78
N GLN A 121 1.14 15.04 -0.03
CA GLN A 121 2.30 15.87 0.35
C GLN A 121 1.98 16.77 1.55
N ASN A 122 0.76 17.28 1.66
CA ASN A 122 0.31 18.11 2.78
C ASN A 122 0.25 17.38 4.14
N ILE A 123 0.34 16.05 4.16
CA ILE A 123 0.46 15.25 5.39
C ILE A 123 1.88 14.68 5.55
N ASP A 124 2.87 15.37 5.00
CA ASP A 124 4.29 14.98 4.96
C ASP A 124 4.55 13.64 4.23
N GLY A 125 3.63 13.25 3.34
CA GLY A 125 3.78 12.08 2.48
C GLY A 125 4.83 12.30 1.39
N LYS A 126 5.80 11.39 1.31
CA LYS A 126 6.86 11.43 0.28
C LYS A 126 6.37 10.77 -1.00
N VAL A 127 6.20 11.59 -2.04
CA VAL A 127 5.92 11.10 -3.40
C VAL A 127 7.22 10.59 -4.00
N VAL A 128 7.22 9.33 -4.46
CA VAL A 128 8.44 8.64 -4.89
C VAL A 128 8.26 7.90 -6.21
N SER A 129 9.35 7.76 -6.95
CA SER A 129 9.44 6.92 -8.16
C SER A 129 9.94 5.51 -7.84
N LEU A 130 9.31 4.50 -8.46
CA LEU A 130 9.79 3.10 -8.47
C LEU A 130 10.73 2.79 -9.65
N GLY A 131 11.23 3.84 -10.32
CA GLY A 131 12.13 3.73 -11.45
C GLY A 131 11.49 4.10 -12.79
N PRO A 132 12.13 3.78 -13.92
CA PRO A 132 11.80 4.37 -15.22
C PRO A 132 10.58 3.74 -15.91
N ARG A 133 10.01 2.67 -15.35
CA ARG A 133 8.90 1.93 -15.95
C ARG A 133 7.63 2.23 -15.19
N ILE A 134 6.54 2.46 -15.92
CA ILE A 134 5.21 2.51 -15.34
C ILE A 134 4.83 1.09 -14.92
N LEU A 135 4.70 0.89 -13.61
CA LEU A 135 4.25 -0.37 -13.03
C LEU A 135 2.73 -0.34 -12.89
N ARG A 136 2.08 -1.49 -13.13
CA ARG A 136 0.65 -1.63 -12.82
C ARG A 136 0.45 -1.60 -11.30
N THR A 137 -0.74 -1.22 -10.86
CA THR A 137 -1.11 -1.12 -9.43
C THR A 137 -0.69 -2.35 -8.63
N GLU A 138 -0.94 -3.56 -9.15
CA GLU A 138 -0.58 -4.80 -8.49
C GLU A 138 0.94 -4.98 -8.34
N THR A 139 1.70 -4.61 -9.36
CA THR A 139 3.16 -4.68 -9.34
C THR A 139 3.75 -3.59 -8.45
N ALA A 140 3.25 -2.36 -8.54
CA ALA A 140 3.70 -1.22 -7.74
C ALA A 140 3.50 -1.50 -6.24
N SER A 141 2.35 -2.07 -5.86
CA SER A 141 2.05 -2.44 -4.47
C SER A 141 3.07 -3.41 -3.89
N VAL A 142 3.34 -4.50 -4.61
CA VAL A 142 4.29 -5.53 -4.17
C VAL A 142 5.71 -4.99 -4.17
N VAL A 143 6.14 -4.31 -5.24
CA VAL A 143 7.51 -3.80 -5.37
C VAL A 143 7.83 -2.75 -4.32
N ALA A 144 6.94 -1.77 -4.10
CA ALA A 144 7.16 -0.75 -3.07
C ALA A 144 7.28 -1.39 -1.69
N SER A 145 6.35 -2.28 -1.34
CA SER A 145 6.36 -2.98 -0.05
C SER A 145 7.60 -3.84 0.13
N SER A 146 8.02 -4.60 -0.90
CA SER A 146 9.25 -5.39 -0.85
C SER A 146 10.49 -4.53 -0.65
N ILE A 147 10.58 -3.35 -1.28
CA ILE A 147 11.73 -2.45 -1.10
C ILE A 147 11.76 -1.90 0.32
N VAL A 148 10.61 -1.50 0.86
CA VAL A 148 10.51 -1.01 2.25
C VAL A 148 10.89 -2.10 3.24
N LEU A 149 10.33 -3.30 3.08
CA LEU A 149 10.66 -4.44 3.92
C LEU A 149 12.14 -4.83 3.80
N TYR A 150 12.73 -4.66 2.61
CA TYR A 150 14.15 -4.93 2.39
C TYR A 150 15.06 -3.94 3.11
N GLU A 151 14.72 -2.66 3.05
CA GLU A 151 15.55 -1.59 3.59
C GLU A 151 15.41 -1.46 5.12
N LEU A 152 14.20 -1.67 5.65
CA LEU A 152 13.83 -1.30 7.03
C LEU A 152 13.31 -2.46 7.89
N SER A 153 13.15 -3.67 7.33
CA SER A 153 12.57 -4.82 8.05
C SER A 153 13.42 -6.09 7.86
N ASP A 154 12.75 -7.24 7.78
CA ASP A 154 13.29 -8.59 7.79
C ASP A 154 13.64 -9.13 6.40
N LEU A 155 13.13 -8.53 5.33
CA LEU A 155 13.40 -9.02 3.97
C LEU A 155 14.87 -8.72 3.61
N GLY A 156 15.65 -9.75 3.26
CA GLY A 156 17.07 -9.55 2.91
C GLY A 156 18.06 -9.48 4.09
N GLY A 157 17.60 -9.65 5.33
CA GLY A 157 18.44 -9.81 6.53
C GLY A 157 18.89 -11.25 6.81
N ASN A 158 19.81 -11.43 7.78
CA ASN A 158 20.33 -12.73 8.20
C ASN A 158 19.27 -13.49 9.03
N ILE A 159 18.92 -14.69 8.56
CA ILE A 159 17.98 -15.65 9.17
C ILE A 159 18.40 -16.03 10.59
#